data_AF-A0A7S2GZ64-F1
#
_entry.id   AF-A0A7S2GZ64-F1
#
_cell.length_a   1.000
_cell.length_b   1.000
_cell.length_c   1.000
_cell.angle_alpha   90.00
_cell.angle_beta   90.00
_cell.angle_gamma   90.00
#
_symmetry.space_group_name_H-M   'P 1'
#
loop_
_entity.id
_entity.type
_entity.pdbx_description
1 polymer ?
#
loop_
_entity_poly.entity_id
_entity_poly.type
_entity_poly.pdbx_seq_one_letter_code
_entity_poly.pdbx_strand_id
1 'polypeptide(L)'
;GAIETSDPDFGDEVTYLLRGTDASSFYIDSDGNLELAYALDYETKTEYVLQVNVTDTGGLSGEATVKVVVSDVNDLTISSILTSDDDTSFGTLGDETIVITGTNFGFVTPTPDKEVLISA
;
A
#
# COMPACT_ATOMS: atom_id res chain seq x y z
N GLY A 1 -6.90 -8.70 -7.64
CA GLY A 1 -6.92 -10.18 -7.57
C GLY A 1 -8.31 -10.67 -7.91
N ALA A 2 -8.50 -11.90 -8.36
CA ALA A 2 -9.82 -12.42 -8.76
C ALA A 2 -10.56 -13.09 -7.60
N ILE A 3 -11.89 -12.92 -7.56
CA ILE A 3 -12.80 -13.64 -6.67
C ILE A 3 -13.45 -14.78 -7.46
N GLU A 4 -13.22 -16.01 -7.01
CA GLU A 4 -13.83 -17.19 -7.65
C GLU A 4 -15.25 -17.43 -7.11
N THR A 5 -16.20 -17.63 -8.01
CA THR A 5 -17.60 -17.98 -7.68
C THR A 5 -17.97 -19.34 -8.26
N SER A 6 -18.72 -20.14 -7.50
CA SER A 6 -19.22 -21.44 -7.95
C SER A 6 -20.73 -21.46 -7.82
N ASP A 7 -21.43 -21.46 -8.95
CA ASP A 7 -22.89 -21.62 -9.04
C ASP A 7 -23.22 -23.02 -9.61
N PRO A 8 -24.08 -23.83 -8.95
CA PRO A 8 -24.51 -25.12 -9.48
C PRO A 8 -25.38 -25.02 -10.75
N ASP A 9 -26.01 -23.88 -11.01
CA ASP A 9 -26.81 -23.63 -12.20
C ASP A 9 -25.93 -23.09 -13.34
N PHE A 10 -25.68 -23.95 -14.34
CA PHE A 10 -24.76 -23.64 -15.42
C PHE A 10 -25.30 -22.51 -16.32
N GLY A 11 -24.56 -21.39 -16.36
CA GLY A 11 -24.82 -20.27 -17.26
C GLY A 11 -25.53 -19.08 -16.62
N ASP A 12 -25.76 -19.11 -15.31
CA ASP A 12 -26.28 -17.95 -14.59
C ASP A 12 -25.22 -16.85 -14.48
N GLU A 13 -25.59 -15.63 -14.87
CA GLU A 13 -24.76 -14.45 -14.64
C GLU A 13 -24.84 -14.06 -13.17
N VAL A 14 -23.69 -13.66 -12.60
CA VAL A 14 -23.61 -13.20 -11.21
C VAL A 14 -23.27 -11.72 -11.16
N THR A 15 -23.84 -11.02 -10.19
CA THR A 15 -23.53 -9.62 -9.91
C THR A 15 -22.75 -9.49 -8.60
N TYR A 16 -21.63 -8.77 -8.66
CA TYR A 16 -20.78 -8.49 -7.51
C TYR A 16 -21.10 -7.13 -6.89
N LEU A 17 -21.07 -7.06 -5.56
CA LEU A 17 -21.20 -5.81 -4.81
C LEU A 17 -20.18 -5.76 -3.66
N LEU A 18 -19.40 -4.69 -3.61
CA LEU A 18 -18.54 -4.39 -2.47
C LEU A 18 -19.29 -3.61 -1.39
N ARG A 19 -19.07 -4.01 -0.14
CA ARG A 19 -19.63 -3.42 1.07
C ARG A 19 -18.56 -3.27 2.15
N GLY A 20 -18.88 -2.46 3.16
CA GLY A 20 -17.99 -2.14 4.27
C GLY A 20 -17.45 -0.71 4.19
N THR A 21 -16.76 -0.29 5.24
CA THR A 21 -16.22 1.08 5.35
C THR A 21 -15.10 1.34 4.35
N ASP A 22 -14.43 0.28 3.91
CA ASP A 22 -13.26 0.34 3.03
C ASP A 22 -13.61 0.09 1.55
N ALA A 23 -14.88 -0.20 1.25
CA ALA A 23 -15.34 -0.53 -0.10
C ALA A 23 -15.03 0.57 -1.13
N SER A 24 -15.04 1.84 -0.73
CA SER A 24 -14.73 2.97 -1.62
C SER A 24 -13.28 3.03 -2.09
N SER A 25 -12.37 2.27 -1.47
CA SER A 25 -10.96 2.19 -1.87
C SER A 25 -10.73 1.18 -2.99
N PHE A 26 -11.75 0.40 -3.36
CA PHE A 26 -11.67 -0.69 -4.32
C PHE A 26 -12.86 -0.67 -5.29
N TYR A 27 -12.70 -1.37 -6.40
CA TYR A 27 -13.77 -1.67 -7.34
C TYR A 27 -13.68 -3.15 -7.72
N ILE A 28 -14.83 -3.78 -7.98
CA ILE A 28 -14.94 -5.13 -8.50
C ILE A 28 -15.68 -5.09 -9.84
N ASP A 29 -15.11 -5.73 -10.85
CA ASP A 29 -15.71 -5.82 -12.18
C ASP A 29 -16.76 -6.95 -12.26
N SER A 30 -17.40 -7.08 -13.42
CA SER A 30 -18.38 -8.15 -13.68
C SER A 30 -17.77 -9.55 -13.75
N ASP A 31 -16.45 -9.64 -13.96
CA ASP A 31 -15.71 -10.89 -14.01
C ASP A 31 -15.15 -11.29 -12.63
N GLY A 32 -15.43 -10.50 -11.58
CA GLY A 32 -14.97 -10.74 -10.21
C GLY A 32 -13.55 -10.26 -9.93
N ASN A 33 -12.94 -9.45 -10.80
CA ASN A 33 -11.62 -8.87 -10.57
C ASN A 33 -11.71 -7.68 -9.62
N LEU A 34 -11.02 -7.79 -8.48
CA LEU A 34 -10.86 -6.74 -7.51
C LEU A 34 -9.64 -5.86 -7.83
N GLU A 35 -9.87 -4.57 -8.02
CA GLU A 35 -8.87 -3.56 -8.34
C GLU A 35 -8.89 -2.38 -7.36
N LEU A 36 -7.82 -1.60 -7.36
CA LEU A 36 -7.69 -0.39 -6.56
C LEU A 36 -8.43 0.77 -7.21
N ALA A 37 -9.26 1.48 -6.45
CA ALA A 37 -9.83 2.75 -6.89
C ALA A 37 -8.82 3.90 -6.75
N TYR A 38 -7.91 3.79 -5.78
CA TYR A 38 -6.84 4.75 -5.49
C TYR A 38 -5.57 4.03 -5.05
N ALA A 39 -4.43 4.69 -5.18
CA ALA A 39 -3.18 4.18 -4.63
C ALA A 39 -3.29 4.02 -3.10
N LEU A 40 -2.77 2.90 -2.59
CA LEU A 40 -2.70 2.64 -1.15
C LEU A 40 -1.36 3.16 -0.62
N ASP A 41 -1.38 3.63 0.62
CA ASP A 41 -0.23 4.17 1.32
C ASP A 41 -0.08 3.46 2.67
N TYR A 42 1.05 2.79 2.87
CA TYR A 42 1.28 1.93 4.02
C TYR A 42 1.28 2.73 5.32
N GLU A 43 1.92 3.91 5.31
CA GLU A 43 2.01 4.84 6.44
C GLU A 43 0.63 5.35 6.89
N THR A 44 -0.30 5.50 5.95
CA THR A 44 -1.67 5.92 6.24
C THR A 44 -2.51 4.77 6.78
N LYS A 45 -2.49 3.61 6.12
CA LYS A 45 -3.32 2.46 6.50
C LYS A 45 -2.78 1.15 5.93
N THR A 46 -2.55 0.19 6.81
CA THR A 46 -1.89 -1.08 6.48
C THR A 46 -2.84 -2.23 6.13
N GLU A 47 -4.13 -2.07 6.39
CA GLU A 47 -5.10 -3.16 6.27
C GLU A 47 -6.51 -2.66 5.96
N TYR A 48 -7.18 -3.30 5.00
CA TYR A 48 -8.54 -3.01 4.57
C TYR A 48 -9.41 -4.27 4.66
N VAL A 49 -10.66 -4.11 5.10
CA VAL A 49 -11.62 -5.22 5.20
C VAL A 49 -12.84 -4.92 4.33
N LEU A 50 -13.07 -5.80 3.36
CA LEU A 50 -14.16 -5.71 2.39
C LEU A 50 -15.13 -6.86 2.60
N GLN A 51 -16.41 -6.59 2.37
CA GLN A 51 -17.45 -7.61 2.28
C GLN A 51 -17.92 -7.67 0.84
N VAL A 52 -17.81 -8.83 0.21
CA VAL A 52 -18.21 -9.08 -1.17
C VAL A 52 -19.51 -9.87 -1.14
N ASN A 53 -20.58 -9.29 -1.67
CA ASN A 53 -21.82 -10.01 -1.90
C ASN A 53 -21.92 -10.36 -3.39
N VAL A 54 -22.32 -11.59 -3.66
CA VAL A 54 -22.53 -12.11 -5.01
C VAL A 54 -23.98 -12.55 -5.10
N THR A 55 -24.69 -12.12 -6.13
CA THR A 55 -26.10 -12.48 -6.34
C THR A 55 -26.27 -13.07 -7.73
N ASP A 56 -26.92 -14.23 -7.84
CA ASP A 56 -27.26 -14.86 -9.12
C ASP A 56 -28.51 -14.20 -9.77
N THR A 57 -28.83 -14.61 -10.99
CA THR A 57 -30.05 -14.13 -11.69
C THR A 57 -31.35 -14.59 -11.03
N GLY A 58 -31.32 -15.66 -10.24
CA GLY A 58 -32.43 -16.17 -9.44
C GLY A 58 -32.71 -15.37 -8.15
N GLY A 59 -31.80 -14.48 -7.76
CA GLY A 59 -31.86 -13.69 -6.53
C GLY A 59 -31.28 -14.37 -5.29
N LEU A 60 -30.64 -15.53 -5.42
CA LEU A 60 -29.87 -16.11 -4.32
C LEU A 60 -28.55 -15.36 -4.19
N SER A 61 -28.09 -15.19 -2.95
CA SER A 61 -26.88 -14.43 -2.67
C SER A 61 -25.92 -15.16 -1.75
N GLY A 62 -24.63 -15.08 -2.06
CA GLY A 62 -23.53 -15.46 -1.18
C GLY A 62 -22.77 -14.23 -0.67
N GLU A 63 -22.00 -14.40 0.40
CA GLU A 63 -21.17 -13.36 0.97
C GLU A 63 -19.80 -13.90 1.38
N ALA A 64 -18.75 -13.11 1.16
CA ALA A 64 -17.39 -13.41 1.58
C ALA A 64 -16.70 -12.16 2.15
N THR A 65 -15.82 -12.36 3.13
CA THR A 65 -14.97 -11.29 3.67
C THR A 65 -13.59 -11.37 3.02
N VAL A 66 -13.14 -10.26 2.43
CA VAL A 66 -11.82 -10.13 1.82
C VAL A 66 -10.97 -9.19 2.67
N LYS A 67 -9.77 -9.65 3.01
CA LYS A 67 -8.79 -8.89 3.77
C LYS A 67 -7.63 -8.50 2.86
N VAL A 68 -7.43 -7.21 2.65
CA VAL A 68 -6.34 -6.67 1.85
C VAL A 68 -5.28 -6.10 2.79
N VAL A 69 -4.07 -6.64 2.71
CA VAL A 69 -2.92 -6.18 3.50
C VAL A 69 -2.00 -5.39 2.58
N VAL A 70 -1.67 -4.16 2.99
CA VAL A 70 -0.72 -3.31 2.27
C VAL A 70 0.68 -3.71 2.70
N SER A 71 1.52 -4.08 1.74
CA SER A 71 2.94 -4.32 2.00
C SER A 71 3.67 -2.99 2.03
N ASP A 72 4.49 -2.79 3.06
CA ASP A 72 5.45 -1.70 3.11
C ASP A 72 6.45 -1.83 1.95
N VAL A 73 6.61 -0.74 1.20
CA VAL A 73 7.67 -0.59 0.22
C VAL A 73 8.50 0.59 0.69
N ASN A 74 9.77 0.34 0.94
CA ASN A 74 10.69 1.37 1.42
C ASN A 74 10.93 2.44 0.32
N ASP A 75 10.10 3.48 0.29
CA ASP A 75 10.20 4.62 -0.65
C ASP A 75 11.02 5.78 -0.06
N LEU A 76 12.11 5.46 0.65
CA LEU A 76 13.02 6.46 1.19
C LEU A 76 13.87 7.06 0.08
N THR A 77 13.35 8.09 -0.58
CA THR A 77 14.11 8.93 -1.51
C THR A 77 14.85 10.02 -0.73
N ILE A 78 16.18 9.98 -0.72
CA ILE A 78 17.01 11.05 -0.12
C ILE A 78 17.02 12.25 -1.07
N SER A 79 16.18 13.25 -0.78
CA SER A 79 16.03 14.45 -1.62
C SER A 79 17.22 15.42 -1.54
N SER A 80 17.92 15.46 -0.40
CA SER A 80 19.11 16.28 -0.23
C SER A 80 19.91 15.86 0.98
N ILE A 81 21.23 15.93 0.89
CA ILE A 81 22.14 15.79 2.01
C ILE A 81 22.75 17.17 2.24
N LEU A 82 22.52 17.77 3.41
CA LEU A 82 23.12 19.03 3.80
C LEU A 82 24.33 18.74 4.68
N THR A 83 25.48 19.33 4.34
CA THR A 83 26.69 19.25 5.14
C THR A 83 27.13 20.67 5.51
N SER A 84 27.51 20.87 6.77
CA SER A 84 28.01 22.16 7.26
C SER A 84 29.53 22.25 7.31
N ASP A 85 30.22 21.14 7.01
CA ASP A 85 31.66 21.00 7.17
C ASP A 85 32.36 20.60 5.86
N ASP A 86 33.53 21.21 5.62
CA ASP A 86 34.42 20.97 4.48
C ASP A 86 35.04 19.55 4.45
N ASP A 87 34.87 18.75 5.51
CA ASP A 87 35.42 17.38 5.63
C ASP A 87 34.41 16.28 5.24
N THR A 88 33.30 16.67 4.61
CA THR A 88 32.30 15.70 4.14
C THR A 88 32.66 15.20 2.75
N SER A 89 32.89 13.89 2.64
CA SER A 89 33.16 13.24 1.36
C SER A 89 32.10 12.20 1.02
N PHE A 90 31.79 12.10 -0.27
CA PHE A 90 30.83 11.15 -0.83
C PHE A 90 31.56 10.10 -1.65
N GLY A 91 31.25 8.82 -1.40
CA GLY A 91 31.73 7.70 -2.19
C GLY A 91 30.65 6.62 -2.34
N THR A 92 30.65 5.91 -3.47
CA THR A 92 29.79 4.75 -3.71
C THR A 92 30.53 3.46 -3.35
N LEU A 93 29.88 2.58 -2.58
CA LEU A 93 30.26 1.18 -2.44
C LEU A 93 29.31 0.33 -3.27
N GLY A 94 29.76 -0.10 -4.45
CA GLY A 94 28.92 -0.86 -5.38
C GLY A 94 27.66 -0.11 -5.80
N ASP A 95 26.65 -0.86 -6.23
CA ASP A 95 25.58 -0.31 -7.06
C ASP A 95 24.45 0.39 -6.29
N GLU A 96 24.53 0.52 -4.96
CA GLU A 96 23.38 1.07 -4.20
C GLU A 96 23.70 1.78 -2.87
N THR A 97 24.93 1.70 -2.36
CA THR A 97 25.26 2.29 -1.05
C THR A 97 26.14 3.53 -1.20
N ILE A 98 25.61 4.68 -0.82
CA ILE A 98 26.39 5.92 -0.64
C ILE A 98 26.94 5.93 0.78
N VAL A 99 28.25 5.90 0.92
CA VAL A 99 28.93 6.08 2.20
C VAL A 99 29.25 7.55 2.36
N ILE A 100 28.89 8.09 3.52
CA ILE A 100 29.21 9.47 3.89
C ILE A 100 30.07 9.46 5.15
N THR A 101 31.23 10.09 5.06
CA THR A 101 32.19 10.22 6.17
C THR A 101 32.41 11.69 6.49
N GLY A 102 32.48 12.02 7.78
CA GLY A 102 32.71 13.37 8.29
C GLY A 102 32.14 13.53 9.71
N THR A 103 32.25 14.73 10.28
CA THR A 103 31.58 15.14 11.52
C THR A 103 30.22 15.79 11.23
N ASN A 104 29.32 15.86 12.23
CA ASN A 104 28.03 16.58 12.16
C ASN A 104 27.02 16.09 11.08
N PHE A 105 26.90 14.79 10.86
CA PHE A 105 25.83 14.23 10.01
C PHE A 105 24.47 14.26 10.71
N GLY A 106 23.51 14.99 10.15
CA GLY A 106 22.11 15.03 10.60
C GLY A 106 21.16 14.56 9.51
N PHE A 107 20.27 13.62 9.83
CA PHE A 107 19.15 13.25 8.96
C PHE A 107 17.94 14.10 9.35
N VAL A 108 17.40 14.89 8.41
CA VAL A 108 16.20 15.70 8.65
C VAL A 108 15.04 15.01 7.94
N THR A 109 14.13 14.39 8.70
CA THR A 109 12.89 13.83 8.14
C THR A 109 11.86 14.93 7.92
N PRO A 110 11.21 15.02 6.75
CA PRO A 110 10.12 15.94 6.54
C PRO A 110 8.80 15.38 7.10
N THR A 111 8.66 15.32 8.43
CA THR A 111 7.34 15.21 9.10
C THR A 111 7.31 16.08 10.37
N PRO A 112 6.15 16.68 10.73
CA PRO A 112 6.11 17.79 11.70
C PRO A 112 6.31 17.41 13.17
N ASP A 113 6.27 16.13 13.53
CA ASP A 113 6.29 15.72 14.93
C ASP A 113 7.30 14.58 15.15
N LYS A 114 8.57 14.97 15.24
CA LYS A 114 9.61 14.50 16.19
C LYS A 114 10.97 14.70 15.56
N GLU A 115 11.67 15.74 16.00
CA GLU A 115 13.11 15.84 15.79
C GLU A 115 13.78 14.68 16.54
N VAL A 116 14.44 13.78 15.80
CA VAL A 116 15.36 12.81 16.40
C VAL A 116 16.72 13.50 16.49
N LEU A 117 17.02 14.04 17.66
CA LEU A 117 18.36 14.53 17.99
C LEU A 117 19.23 13.34 18.40
N ILE A 118 20.13 12.90 17.52
CA ILE A 118 21.24 12.03 17.90
C ILE A 118 22.43 12.95 18.24
N SER A 119 22.64 13.18 19.54
CA SER A 119 23.89 13.77 20.03
C SER A 119 24.96 12.68 20.14
N ALA A 120 26.16 12.96 19.63
CA ALA A 120 27.35 12.14 19.82
C ALA A 120 27.77 12.04 21.30
#